data_AF-I1CGM8-F1
#
_entry.id   AF-I1CGM8-F1
#
_cell.length_a   1.000
_cell.length_b   1.000
_cell.length_c   1.000
_cell.angle_alpha   90.00
_cell.angle_beta   90.00
_cell.angle_gamma   90.00
#
_symmetry.space_group_name_H-M   'P 1'
#
loop_
_entity.id
_entity.type
_entity.pdbx_description
1 polymer ?
#
loop_
_entity_poly.entity_id
_entity_poly.type
_entity_poly.pdbx_seq_one_letter_code
_entity_poly.pdbx_strand_id
1 'polypeptide(L)'
;MRNDISLTIKKTAAGSERQGLIEKGKSIKAKVKSTEDQLKQIEADLLIKGLLIPNTTHPKAPIGSEENARILKTVGIQRMEESLKDHIQITTELNILDLEQAAITSGSSFYYLQGMGAFLELALINYAMHKAASKGFFGVLTPDIVRTSIAYGCGFQPRADEHSQIYDIRSSNEPLCLAGTAEIPLAGKFADKTLLEAQLPQKLVGFGHAFRTEDGGRGQEPKGLYRVHQFSKVELFAVTTPEQSEEMMEEIRMIQEEMFTELGLCFRVLDMPTEELGASAYRKYDIEAWMPGRKNWGEVKRHWLSSKNKYIDYSI
;
A
#
# COMPACT_ATOMS: atom_id res chain seq x y z
N MET A 1 -11.42 45.13 5.57
CA MET A 1 -12.60 45.48 6.42
C MET A 1 -12.33 45.45 7.92
N ARG A 2 -12.01 44.31 8.56
CA ARG A 2 -11.74 44.26 10.03
C ARG A 2 -10.60 45.18 10.44
N ASN A 3 -9.49 45.13 9.69
CA ASN A 3 -8.31 45.94 9.95
C ASN A 3 -8.60 47.43 9.73
N ASP A 4 -9.37 47.78 8.69
CA ASP A 4 -9.77 49.16 8.40
C ASP A 4 -10.63 49.75 9.52
N ILE A 5 -11.62 48.99 10.03
CA ILE A 5 -12.46 49.44 11.16
C ILE A 5 -11.64 49.61 12.44
N SER A 6 -10.66 48.74 12.68
CA SER A 6 -9.75 48.88 13.81
C SER A 6 -8.88 50.15 13.70
N LEU A 7 -8.45 50.51 12.49
CA LEU A 7 -7.73 51.75 12.21
C LEU A 7 -8.63 52.98 12.35
N THR A 8 -9.88 52.91 11.91
CA THR A 8 -10.86 54.01 12.04
C THR A 8 -11.22 54.26 13.51
N ILE A 9 -11.45 53.20 14.31
CA ILE A 9 -11.69 53.33 15.77
C ILE A 9 -10.55 54.06 16.47
N LYS A 10 -9.29 53.85 16.05
CA LYS A 10 -8.13 54.55 16.64
C LYS A 10 -8.11 56.06 16.32
N LYS A 11 -8.73 56.48 15.21
CA LYS A 11 -8.78 57.88 14.75
C LYS A 11 -10.04 58.62 15.18
N THR A 12 -11.11 57.91 15.58
CA THR A 12 -12.38 58.51 16.01
C THR A 12 -12.36 58.86 17.51
N ALA A 13 -12.75 60.09 17.85
CA ALA A 13 -12.86 60.57 19.23
C ALA A 13 -13.91 59.79 20.06
N ALA A 14 -13.82 59.87 21.39
CA ALA A 14 -14.77 59.18 22.27
C ALA A 14 -16.18 59.75 22.12
N GLY A 15 -17.16 58.88 21.84
CA GLY A 15 -18.54 59.27 21.57
C GLY A 15 -19.37 58.13 20.97
N SER A 16 -20.64 58.40 20.63
CA SER A 16 -21.57 57.40 20.07
C SER A 16 -21.07 56.76 18.77
N GLU A 17 -20.39 57.54 17.93
CA GLU A 17 -19.80 57.08 16.66
C GLU A 17 -18.73 56.01 16.89
N ARG A 18 -17.84 56.23 17.88
CA ARG A 18 -16.82 55.25 18.26
C ARG A 18 -17.45 53.98 18.83
N GLN A 19 -18.53 54.11 19.60
CA GLN A 19 -19.26 52.97 20.15
C GLN A 19 -19.90 52.11 19.03
N GLY A 20 -20.53 52.75 18.05
CA GLY A 20 -21.09 52.07 16.88
C GLY A 20 -20.02 51.36 16.03
N LEU A 21 -18.84 51.96 15.87
CA LEU A 21 -17.69 51.32 15.21
C LEU A 21 -17.16 50.12 16.00
N ILE A 22 -17.12 50.19 17.34
CA ILE A 22 -16.74 49.08 18.22
C ILE A 22 -17.73 47.91 18.08
N GLU A 23 -19.03 48.17 18.08
CA GLU A 23 -20.07 47.15 17.89
C GLU A 23 -19.98 46.51 16.50
N LYS A 24 -19.80 47.32 15.46
CA LYS A 24 -19.56 46.83 14.09
C LYS A 24 -18.30 45.97 14.01
N GLY A 25 -17.22 46.37 14.69
CA GLY A 25 -15.98 45.60 14.80
C GLY A 25 -16.18 44.26 15.52
N LYS A 26 -16.94 44.23 16.62
CA LYS A 26 -17.32 42.99 17.32
C LYS A 26 -18.15 42.06 16.44
N SER A 27 -19.15 42.58 15.74
CA SER A 27 -19.98 41.82 14.80
C SER A 27 -19.14 41.22 13.67
N ILE A 28 -18.23 42.00 13.07
CA ILE A 28 -17.33 41.50 12.02
C ILE A 28 -16.36 40.46 12.58
N LYS A 29 -15.82 40.64 13.78
CA LYS A 29 -14.96 39.63 14.42
C LYS A 29 -15.70 38.30 14.63
N ALA A 30 -16.96 38.36 15.07
CA ALA A 30 -17.80 37.17 15.21
C ALA A 30 -18.06 36.49 13.86
N LYS A 31 -18.38 37.26 12.81
CA LYS A 31 -18.55 36.74 11.44
C LYS A 31 -17.28 36.09 10.91
N VAL A 32 -16.12 36.75 11.05
CA VAL A 32 -14.81 36.20 10.63
C VAL A 32 -14.54 34.87 11.33
N LYS A 33 -14.70 34.81 12.65
CA LYS A 33 -14.50 33.56 13.39
C LYS A 33 -15.44 32.45 12.89
N SER A 34 -16.72 32.75 12.72
CA SER A 34 -17.69 31.78 12.19
C SER A 34 -17.34 31.31 10.78
N THR A 35 -16.87 32.20 9.90
CA THR A 35 -16.47 31.85 8.53
C THR A 35 -15.15 31.05 8.52
N GLU A 36 -14.18 31.38 9.38
CA GLU A 36 -12.94 30.60 9.53
C GLU A 36 -13.23 29.19 10.05
N ASP A 37 -14.14 29.05 11.02
CA ASP A 37 -14.55 27.73 11.55
C ASP A 37 -15.31 26.92 10.47
N GLN A 38 -16.18 27.56 9.68
CA GLN A 38 -16.84 26.93 8.53
C GLN A 38 -15.86 26.52 7.44
N LEU A 39 -14.89 27.38 7.12
CA LEU A 39 -13.86 27.10 6.12
C LEU A 39 -13.06 25.85 6.52
N LYS A 40 -12.61 25.77 7.78
CA LYS A 40 -11.89 24.60 8.29
C LYS A 40 -12.70 23.30 8.15
N GLN A 41 -14.00 23.36 8.44
CA GLN A 41 -14.87 22.18 8.28
C GLN A 41 -14.99 21.79 6.80
N ILE A 42 -15.22 22.75 5.91
CA ILE A 42 -15.35 22.50 4.48
C ILE A 42 -14.04 21.98 3.89
N GLU A 43 -12.89 22.51 4.29
CA GLU A 43 -11.57 22.04 3.85
C GLU A 43 -11.30 20.61 4.33
N ALA A 44 -11.65 20.29 5.58
CA ALA A 44 -11.55 18.93 6.10
C ALA A 44 -12.46 17.96 5.33
N ASP A 45 -13.72 18.33 5.09
CA ASP A 45 -14.68 17.53 4.33
C ASP A 45 -14.25 17.35 2.87
N LEU A 46 -13.69 18.40 2.26
CA LEU A 46 -13.14 18.36 0.90
C LEU A 46 -11.97 17.37 0.82
N LEU A 47 -11.05 17.43 1.79
CA LEU A 47 -9.91 16.52 1.85
C LEU A 47 -10.37 15.08 2.01
N ILE A 48 -11.28 14.80 2.96
CA ILE A 48 -11.83 13.46 3.20
C ILE A 48 -12.49 12.91 1.93
N LYS A 49 -13.30 13.71 1.23
CA LYS A 49 -13.95 13.30 -0.01
C LYS A 49 -12.96 13.15 -1.17
N GLY A 50 -11.95 14.01 -1.25
CA GLY A 50 -10.91 13.95 -2.26
C GLY A 50 -10.08 12.67 -2.16
N LEU A 51 -9.75 12.24 -0.94
CA LEU A 51 -9.01 10.99 -0.67
C LEU A 51 -9.78 9.71 -1.10
N LEU A 52 -11.09 9.79 -1.30
CA LEU A 52 -11.89 8.65 -1.79
C LEU A 52 -11.82 8.47 -3.31
N ILE A 53 -11.33 9.48 -4.05
CA ILE A 53 -11.25 9.41 -5.51
C ILE A 53 -10.05 8.53 -5.87
N PRO A 54 -10.24 7.37 -6.54
CA PRO A 54 -9.15 6.53 -6.96
C PRO A 54 -8.32 7.22 -8.05
N ASN A 55 -7.13 6.70 -8.27
CA ASN A 55 -6.27 7.17 -9.33
C ASN A 55 -6.90 7.06 -10.71
N THR A 56 -6.39 7.88 -11.62
CA THR A 56 -6.63 7.72 -13.05
C THR A 56 -6.09 6.38 -13.55
N THR A 57 -6.57 5.92 -14.69
CA THR A 57 -6.22 4.62 -15.24
C THR A 57 -5.39 4.75 -16.50
N HIS A 58 -4.38 3.89 -16.66
CA HIS A 58 -3.58 3.84 -17.87
C HIS A 58 -4.46 3.46 -19.08
N PRO A 59 -4.37 4.16 -20.23
CA PRO A 59 -5.13 3.83 -21.45
C PRO A 59 -4.91 2.44 -22.05
N LYS A 60 -3.95 1.66 -21.52
CA LYS A 60 -3.59 0.31 -22.00
C LYS A 60 -4.02 -0.78 -21.02
N ALA A 61 -4.50 -0.41 -19.83
CA ALA A 61 -5.06 -1.35 -18.88
C ALA A 61 -6.31 -1.99 -19.53
N PRO A 62 -6.49 -3.32 -19.46
CA PRO A 62 -7.71 -3.96 -19.91
C PRO A 62 -8.93 -3.38 -19.19
N ILE A 63 -10.08 -3.33 -19.86
CA ILE A 63 -11.31 -2.74 -19.28
C ILE A 63 -12.19 -3.84 -18.72
N GLY A 64 -12.73 -3.64 -17.52
CA GLY A 64 -13.75 -4.50 -16.89
C GLY A 64 -13.25 -5.26 -15.67
N SER A 65 -13.88 -6.40 -15.41
CA SER A 65 -13.65 -7.29 -14.26
C SER A 65 -12.41 -8.16 -14.42
N GLU A 66 -12.01 -8.88 -13.36
CA GLU A 66 -10.85 -9.79 -13.29
C GLU A 66 -10.74 -10.76 -14.47
N GLU A 67 -11.86 -11.26 -15.02
CA GLU A 67 -11.90 -12.17 -16.18
C GLU A 67 -11.25 -11.57 -17.44
N ASN A 68 -11.19 -10.23 -17.53
CA ASN A 68 -10.57 -9.51 -18.64
C ASN A 68 -9.06 -9.30 -18.45
N ALA A 69 -8.45 -9.86 -17.40
CA ALA A 69 -7.00 -9.83 -17.21
C ALA A 69 -6.29 -10.43 -18.43
N ARG A 70 -5.32 -9.69 -18.98
CA ARG A 70 -4.58 -10.12 -20.17
C ARG A 70 -3.30 -10.84 -19.77
N ILE A 71 -3.18 -12.11 -20.14
CA ILE A 71 -1.92 -12.86 -19.97
C ILE A 71 -0.87 -12.31 -20.94
N LEU A 72 0.20 -11.74 -20.37
CA LEU A 72 1.34 -11.19 -21.12
C LEU A 72 2.37 -12.27 -21.44
N LYS A 73 2.57 -13.22 -20.52
CA LYS A 73 3.61 -14.25 -20.62
C LYS A 73 3.30 -15.42 -19.70
N THR A 74 3.69 -16.63 -20.11
CA THR A 74 3.70 -17.84 -19.28
C THR A 74 5.08 -18.47 -19.35
N VAL A 75 5.64 -18.87 -18.21
CA VAL A 75 6.99 -19.44 -18.07
C VAL A 75 6.91 -20.78 -17.32
N GLY A 76 7.73 -21.74 -17.75
CA GLY A 76 7.79 -23.08 -17.16
C GLY A 76 6.69 -24.02 -17.68
N ILE A 77 6.64 -25.22 -17.10
CA ILE A 77 5.66 -26.26 -17.45
C ILE A 77 4.83 -26.58 -16.20
N GLN A 78 3.52 -26.60 -16.34
CA GLN A 78 2.61 -26.98 -15.27
C GLN A 78 2.79 -28.46 -14.93
N ARG A 79 2.93 -28.74 -13.63
CA ARG A 79 2.87 -30.10 -13.08
C ARG A 79 1.41 -30.46 -12.82
N MET A 80 0.95 -31.55 -13.44
CA MET A 80 -0.47 -31.95 -13.52
C MET A 80 -0.69 -33.41 -13.09
N GLU A 81 0.30 -34.05 -12.46
CA GLU A 81 0.18 -35.43 -12.00
C GLU A 81 -0.97 -35.59 -10.97
N GLU A 82 -1.70 -36.70 -11.01
CA GLU A 82 -2.92 -36.89 -10.20
C GLU A 82 -2.68 -37.01 -8.69
N SER A 83 -1.47 -37.39 -8.27
CA SER A 83 -1.11 -37.69 -6.87
C SER A 83 -0.25 -36.62 -6.19
N LEU A 84 -0.25 -35.40 -6.70
CA LEU A 84 0.53 -34.31 -6.11
C LEU A 84 -0.06 -33.87 -4.78
N LYS A 85 0.80 -33.82 -3.75
CA LYS A 85 0.46 -33.30 -2.43
C LYS A 85 0.38 -31.77 -2.48
N ASP A 86 -0.55 -31.21 -1.70
CA ASP A 86 -0.57 -29.76 -1.46
C ASP A 86 0.50 -29.34 -0.45
N HIS A 87 0.67 -28.02 -0.29
CA HIS A 87 1.69 -27.48 0.60
C HIS A 87 1.43 -27.85 2.05
N ILE A 88 0.16 -28.01 2.48
CA ILE A 88 -0.17 -28.39 3.86
C ILE A 88 0.33 -29.82 4.10
N GLN A 89 -0.04 -30.76 3.25
CA GLN A 89 0.39 -32.16 3.33
C GLN A 89 1.91 -32.27 3.35
N ILE A 90 2.61 -31.57 2.45
CA ILE A 90 4.09 -31.57 2.40
C ILE A 90 4.67 -31.02 3.70
N THR A 91 4.19 -29.87 4.15
CA THR A 91 4.73 -29.21 5.35
C THR A 91 4.46 -29.97 6.64
N THR A 92 3.32 -30.67 6.74
CA THR A 92 2.97 -31.54 7.86
C THR A 92 3.88 -32.77 7.89
N GLU A 93 4.09 -33.43 6.75
CA GLU A 93 4.99 -34.60 6.66
C GLU A 93 6.45 -34.26 7.01
N LEU A 94 6.89 -33.05 6.64
CA LEU A 94 8.22 -32.56 6.96
C LEU A 94 8.31 -31.94 8.36
N ASN A 95 7.20 -31.79 9.08
CA ASN A 95 7.10 -31.14 10.38
C ASN A 95 7.68 -29.71 10.39
N ILE A 96 7.35 -28.90 9.37
CA ILE A 96 7.88 -27.54 9.19
C ILE A 96 6.84 -26.43 9.29
N LEU A 97 5.56 -26.79 9.38
CA LEU A 97 4.43 -25.87 9.54
C LEU A 97 3.57 -26.34 10.72
N ASP A 98 3.33 -25.44 11.67
CA ASP A 98 2.44 -25.69 12.81
C ASP A 98 1.33 -24.63 12.84
N LEU A 99 0.16 -25.03 12.35
CA LEU A 99 -1.05 -24.21 12.32
C LEU A 99 -1.85 -24.34 13.62
N GLU A 100 -1.72 -25.47 14.33
CA GLU A 100 -2.49 -25.76 15.54
C GLU A 100 -2.01 -24.87 16.71
N GLN A 101 -0.69 -24.83 16.92
CA GLN A 101 -0.11 -23.97 17.95
C GLN A 101 -0.27 -22.48 17.62
N ALA A 102 -0.27 -22.13 16.33
CA ALA A 102 -0.55 -20.75 15.90
C ALA A 102 -2.00 -20.36 16.19
N ALA A 103 -2.97 -21.25 15.93
CA ALA A 103 -4.37 -21.03 16.25
C ALA A 103 -4.61 -20.80 17.75
N ILE A 104 -3.92 -21.56 18.60
CA ILE A 104 -3.98 -21.39 20.07
C ILE A 104 -3.36 -20.06 20.51
N THR A 105 -2.26 -19.65 19.88
CA THR A 105 -1.48 -18.47 20.30
C THR A 105 -2.08 -17.15 19.80
N SER A 106 -2.47 -17.10 18.53
CA SER A 106 -2.78 -15.85 17.80
C SER A 106 -4.12 -15.87 17.06
N GLY A 107 -4.80 -17.02 17.00
CA GLY A 107 -6.04 -17.20 16.25
C GLY A 107 -5.83 -17.83 14.88
N SER A 108 -6.92 -17.98 14.12
CA SER A 108 -6.90 -18.54 12.76
C SER A 108 -6.00 -17.73 11.83
N SER A 109 -5.54 -18.36 10.74
CA SER A 109 -4.75 -17.70 9.69
C SER A 109 -3.41 -17.10 10.15
N PHE A 110 -2.89 -17.56 11.28
CA PHE A 110 -1.49 -17.44 11.69
C PHE A 110 -0.79 -18.80 11.55
N TYR A 111 0.54 -18.81 11.58
CA TYR A 111 1.33 -20.03 11.44
C TYR A 111 2.68 -19.92 12.15
N TYR A 112 3.24 -21.07 12.54
CA TYR A 112 4.67 -21.20 12.82
C TYR A 112 5.35 -21.93 11.66
N LEU A 113 6.44 -21.35 11.16
CA LEU A 113 7.43 -22.12 10.40
C LEU A 113 8.51 -22.60 11.37
N GLN A 114 8.88 -23.87 11.26
CA GLN A 114 9.84 -24.50 12.16
C GLN A 114 10.83 -25.40 11.42
N GLY A 115 11.94 -25.72 12.09
CA GLY A 115 13.02 -26.51 11.50
C GLY A 115 13.49 -25.91 10.17
N MET A 116 13.53 -26.75 9.12
CA MET A 116 13.96 -26.32 7.80
C MET A 116 12.99 -25.32 7.12
N GLY A 117 11.71 -25.26 7.50
CA GLY A 117 10.78 -24.25 6.98
C GLY A 117 11.16 -22.83 7.37
N ALA A 118 11.58 -22.63 8.62
CA ALA A 118 12.06 -21.34 9.10
C ALA A 118 13.34 -20.90 8.36
N PHE A 119 14.28 -21.82 8.12
CA PHE A 119 15.49 -21.50 7.36
C PHE A 119 15.21 -21.27 5.87
N LEU A 120 14.21 -21.94 5.30
CA LEU A 120 13.79 -21.70 3.92
C LEU A 120 13.22 -20.28 3.74
N GLU A 121 12.37 -19.84 4.66
CA GLU A 121 11.84 -18.46 4.70
C GLU A 121 13.00 -17.43 4.71
N LEU A 122 13.96 -17.60 5.63
CA LEU A 122 15.14 -16.72 5.73
C LEU A 122 16.01 -16.76 4.46
N ALA A 123 16.17 -17.93 3.85
CA ALA A 123 16.93 -18.09 2.61
C ALA A 123 16.26 -17.37 1.44
N LEU A 124 14.93 -17.47 1.31
CA LEU A 124 14.16 -16.78 0.27
C LEU A 124 14.21 -15.25 0.45
N ILE A 125 14.09 -14.75 1.69
CA ILE A 125 14.23 -13.33 2.01
C ILE A 125 15.62 -12.83 1.60
N ASN A 126 16.69 -13.51 2.04
CA ASN A 126 18.06 -13.12 1.72
C ASN A 126 18.33 -13.16 0.21
N TYR A 127 17.88 -14.21 -0.47
CA TYR A 127 17.99 -14.34 -1.92
C TYR A 127 17.32 -13.16 -2.63
N ALA A 128 16.06 -12.83 -2.30
CA ALA A 128 15.34 -11.73 -2.95
C ALA A 128 16.00 -10.36 -2.67
N MET A 129 16.42 -10.10 -1.42
CA MET A 129 17.14 -8.88 -1.06
C MET A 129 18.46 -8.74 -1.84
N HIS A 130 19.27 -9.80 -1.90
CA HIS A 130 20.55 -9.78 -2.64
C HIS A 130 20.35 -9.69 -4.15
N LYS A 131 19.33 -10.36 -4.70
CA LYS A 131 18.99 -10.29 -6.12
C LYS A 131 18.62 -8.87 -6.51
N ALA A 132 17.77 -8.21 -5.74
CA ALA A 132 17.42 -6.80 -5.96
C ALA A 132 18.64 -5.88 -5.83
N ALA A 133 19.48 -6.09 -4.81
CA ALA A 133 20.70 -5.31 -4.62
C ALA A 133 21.67 -5.44 -5.81
N SER A 134 21.79 -6.64 -6.39
CA SER A 134 22.59 -6.86 -7.61
C SER A 134 22.08 -6.08 -8.83
N LYS A 135 20.83 -5.62 -8.80
CA LYS A 135 20.18 -4.80 -9.84
C LYS A 135 20.17 -3.30 -9.48
N GLY A 136 20.93 -2.90 -8.45
CA GLY A 136 21.09 -1.50 -8.05
C GLY A 136 20.03 -0.99 -7.07
N PHE A 137 19.24 -1.86 -6.45
CA PHE A 137 18.33 -1.47 -5.38
C PHE A 137 19.08 -1.34 -4.05
N PHE A 138 18.86 -0.23 -3.35
CA PHE A 138 19.46 0.02 -2.04
C PHE A 138 18.67 -0.70 -0.94
N GLY A 139 19.33 -1.57 -0.18
CA GLY A 139 18.71 -2.34 0.89
C GLY A 139 18.32 -1.49 2.10
N VAL A 140 17.08 -1.63 2.56
CA VAL A 140 16.53 -0.93 3.74
C VAL A 140 15.80 -1.93 4.63
N LEU A 141 16.02 -1.86 5.94
CA LEU A 141 15.13 -2.51 6.92
C LEU A 141 14.11 -1.49 7.39
N THR A 142 12.83 -1.84 7.28
CA THR A 142 11.72 -0.93 7.60
C THR A 142 11.14 -1.20 8.98
N PRO A 143 10.58 -0.19 9.67
CA PRO A 143 9.72 -0.43 10.81
C PRO A 143 8.41 -1.09 10.37
N ASP A 144 7.89 -2.02 11.17
CA ASP A 144 6.59 -2.68 10.93
C ASP A 144 5.41 -1.84 11.50
N ILE A 145 5.70 -0.90 12.40
CA ILE A 145 4.75 0.05 12.98
C ILE A 145 4.91 1.41 12.31
N VAL A 146 3.82 1.96 11.79
CA VAL A 146 3.81 3.25 11.09
C VAL A 146 2.71 4.16 11.63
N ARG A 147 2.82 5.47 11.37
CA ARG A 147 1.72 6.40 11.62
C ARG A 147 0.57 6.06 10.68
N THR A 148 -0.66 6.03 11.20
CA THR A 148 -1.84 5.73 10.38
C THR A 148 -1.98 6.68 9.19
N SER A 149 -1.56 7.95 9.34
CA SER A 149 -1.54 8.93 8.25
C SER A 149 -0.65 8.53 7.08
N ILE A 150 0.47 7.85 7.32
CA ILE A 150 1.37 7.37 6.26
C ILE A 150 0.73 6.20 5.49
N ALA A 151 0.07 5.27 6.21
CA ALA A 151 -0.68 4.20 5.57
C ALA A 151 -1.83 4.74 4.70
N TYR A 152 -2.55 5.75 5.20
CA TYR A 152 -3.62 6.41 4.44
C TYR A 152 -3.08 7.14 3.21
N GLY A 153 -1.93 7.81 3.33
CA GLY A 153 -1.24 8.43 2.20
C GLY A 153 -0.77 7.45 1.11
N CYS A 154 -0.71 6.15 1.41
CA CYS A 154 -0.44 5.09 0.43
C CYS A 154 -1.72 4.44 -0.12
N GLY A 155 -2.91 4.93 0.26
CA GLY A 155 -4.20 4.41 -0.18
C GLY A 155 -4.75 3.23 0.61
N PHE A 156 -4.24 2.98 1.82
CA PHE A 156 -4.79 1.96 2.74
C PHE A 156 -5.90 2.51 3.65
N GLN A 157 -6.45 3.69 3.32
CA GLN A 157 -7.58 4.25 4.07
C GLN A 157 -8.86 3.45 3.79
N PRO A 158 -9.57 2.96 4.82
CA PRO A 158 -10.83 2.26 4.63
C PRO A 158 -11.88 3.18 3.99
N ARG A 159 -12.62 2.66 3.01
CA ARG A 159 -13.78 3.34 2.44
C ARG A 159 -15.01 3.13 3.34
N ALA A 160 -16.02 4.00 3.22
CA ALA A 160 -17.16 4.05 4.13
C ALA A 160 -17.93 2.72 4.29
N ASP A 161 -17.85 1.82 3.30
CA ASP A 161 -18.52 0.52 3.28
C ASP A 161 -17.57 -0.69 3.29
N GLU A 162 -16.26 -0.45 3.47
CA GLU A 162 -15.22 -1.50 3.45
C GLU A 162 -14.66 -1.75 4.85
N HIS A 163 -14.43 -3.02 5.19
CA HIS A 163 -13.70 -3.36 6.40
C HIS A 163 -12.25 -2.91 6.27
N SER A 164 -11.72 -2.32 7.35
CA SER A 164 -10.31 -1.94 7.42
C SER A 164 -9.42 -3.16 7.20
N GLN A 165 -8.48 -3.04 6.26
CA GLN A 165 -7.45 -4.06 6.01
C GLN A 165 -6.23 -3.91 6.95
N ILE A 166 -6.22 -2.91 7.83
CA ILE A 166 -5.10 -2.58 8.72
C ILE A 166 -5.40 -2.92 10.18
N TYR A 167 -4.39 -3.37 10.91
CA TYR A 167 -4.44 -3.52 12.36
C TYR A 167 -4.02 -2.21 13.05
N ASP A 168 -4.94 -1.61 13.81
CA ASP A 168 -4.66 -0.41 14.60
C ASP A 168 -3.93 -0.74 15.91
N ILE A 169 -3.00 0.13 16.29
CA ILE A 169 -2.26 0.05 17.54
C ILE A 169 -2.78 1.13 18.48
N ARG A 170 -3.25 0.69 19.65
CA ARG A 170 -3.65 1.62 20.71
C ARG A 170 -2.43 2.40 21.20
N SER A 171 -2.44 3.70 21.00
CA SER A 171 -1.36 4.63 21.40
C SER A 171 -1.96 5.87 22.04
N SER A 172 -1.30 6.39 23.09
CA SER A 172 -1.76 7.56 23.85
C SER A 172 -1.43 8.90 23.18
N ASN A 173 -0.48 8.91 22.26
CA ASN A 173 0.09 10.13 21.71
C ASN A 173 -0.45 10.40 20.30
N GLU A 174 -0.39 9.38 19.45
CA GLU A 174 -0.71 9.48 18.03
C GLU A 174 -1.26 8.15 17.49
N PRO A 175 -2.13 8.18 16.46
CA PRO A 175 -2.60 6.97 15.80
C PRO A 175 -1.47 6.23 15.09
N LEU A 176 -1.30 4.95 15.44
CA LEU A 176 -0.32 4.04 14.84
C LEU A 176 -1.06 2.80 14.31
N CYS A 177 -0.50 2.17 13.29
CA CYS A 177 -0.98 0.88 12.78
C CYS A 177 0.19 -0.03 12.37
N LEU A 178 -0.09 -1.32 12.22
CA LEU A 178 0.82 -2.27 11.59
C LEU A 178 0.75 -2.13 10.07
N ALA A 179 1.90 -2.12 9.40
CA ALA A 179 1.96 -1.98 7.96
C ALA A 179 1.43 -3.24 7.24
N GLY A 180 0.52 -3.07 6.27
CA GLY A 180 0.02 -4.17 5.42
C GLY A 180 0.95 -4.58 4.27
N THR A 181 2.12 -3.93 4.20
CA THR A 181 3.18 -4.11 3.19
C THR A 181 4.40 -3.26 3.56
N ALA A 182 5.61 -3.72 3.26
CA ALA A 182 6.83 -2.92 3.43
C ALA A 182 6.90 -1.68 2.51
N GLU A 183 6.04 -1.59 1.49
CA GLU A 183 5.86 -0.38 0.68
C GLU A 183 5.50 0.85 1.53
N ILE A 184 4.60 0.73 2.51
CA ILE A 184 4.14 1.86 3.33
C ILE A 184 5.32 2.54 4.06
N PRO A 185 6.16 1.82 4.83
CA PRO A 185 7.33 2.44 5.45
C PRO A 185 8.43 2.84 4.45
N LEU A 186 8.56 2.18 3.29
CA LEU A 186 9.47 2.62 2.23
C LEU A 186 9.04 3.95 1.62
N ALA A 187 7.74 4.14 1.35
CA ALA A 187 7.17 5.41 0.93
C ALA A 187 7.33 6.47 2.03
N GLY A 188 7.05 6.11 3.29
CA GLY A 188 7.23 6.98 4.45
C GLY A 188 8.66 7.52 4.62
N LYS A 189 9.68 6.84 4.07
CA LYS A 189 11.06 7.36 4.03
C LYS A 189 11.19 8.65 3.20
N PHE A 190 10.28 8.88 2.26
CA PHE A 190 10.23 10.04 1.37
C PHE A 190 9.18 11.08 1.79
N ALA A 191 8.37 10.78 2.80
CA ALA A 191 7.37 11.71 3.33
C ALA A 191 7.99 13.06 3.75
N ASP A 192 7.29 14.14 3.41
CA ASP A 192 7.67 15.53 3.71
C ASP A 192 9.06 15.94 3.18
N LYS A 193 9.52 15.30 2.09
CA LYS A 193 10.81 15.63 1.44
C LYS A 193 10.63 16.12 0.02
N THR A 194 11.44 17.10 -0.35
CA THR A 194 11.66 17.48 -1.75
C THR A 194 12.94 16.84 -2.24
N LEU A 195 12.84 16.04 -3.30
CA LEU A 195 13.99 15.42 -3.95
C LEU A 195 14.48 16.27 -5.12
N LEU A 196 15.79 16.29 -5.36
CA LEU A 196 16.34 16.86 -6.58
C LEU A 196 16.20 15.84 -7.71
N GLU A 197 15.85 16.29 -8.92
CA GLU A 197 15.70 15.41 -10.09
C GLU A 197 16.98 14.59 -10.36
N ALA A 198 18.16 15.18 -10.12
CA ALA A 198 19.46 14.49 -10.26
C ALA A 198 19.66 13.32 -9.27
N GLN A 199 18.82 13.18 -8.25
CA GLN A 199 18.82 12.05 -7.32
C GLN A 199 17.91 10.91 -7.82
N LEU A 200 17.12 11.11 -8.88
CA LEU A 200 16.18 10.11 -9.39
C LEU A 200 16.81 9.28 -10.53
N PRO A 201 16.48 7.97 -10.65
CA PRO A 201 15.55 7.24 -9.80
C PRO A 201 16.20 6.79 -8.46
N GLN A 202 15.42 6.82 -7.38
CA GLN A 202 15.78 6.19 -6.11
C GLN A 202 15.17 4.78 -6.07
N LYS A 203 16.00 3.74 -6.06
CA LYS A 203 15.55 2.33 -6.02
C LYS A 203 15.85 1.73 -4.66
N LEU A 204 14.83 1.23 -3.96
CA LEU A 204 14.94 0.65 -2.62
C LEU A 204 14.38 -0.78 -2.60
N VAL A 205 15.08 -1.70 -1.94
CA VAL A 205 14.54 -3.01 -1.60
C VAL A 205 14.39 -3.09 -0.09
N GLY A 206 13.20 -3.48 0.39
CA GLY A 206 12.91 -3.57 1.81
C GLY A 206 12.27 -4.89 2.20
N PHE A 207 12.75 -5.45 3.32
CA PHE A 207 12.07 -6.56 3.99
C PHE A 207 11.25 -6.02 5.16
N GLY A 208 10.01 -6.50 5.28
CA GLY A 208 9.14 -6.24 6.43
C GLY A 208 8.05 -7.29 6.56
N HIS A 209 7.39 -7.29 7.71
CA HIS A 209 6.20 -8.12 7.93
C HIS A 209 4.97 -7.34 7.47
N ALA A 210 4.12 -8.00 6.71
CA ALA A 210 2.84 -7.47 6.27
C ALA A 210 1.73 -8.01 7.17
N PHE A 211 0.95 -7.10 7.76
CA PHE A 211 -0.18 -7.43 8.63
C PHE A 211 -1.50 -7.01 7.98
N ARG A 212 -2.40 -7.98 7.75
CA ARG A 212 -3.69 -7.74 7.09
C ARG A 212 -4.81 -8.41 7.86
N THR A 213 -5.89 -7.68 8.11
CA THR A 213 -7.05 -8.25 8.80
C THR A 213 -7.77 -9.26 7.92
N GLU A 214 -7.67 -9.16 6.58
CA GLU A 214 -8.35 -10.03 5.62
C GLU A 214 -9.88 -10.13 5.86
N ASP A 215 -10.43 -9.15 6.58
CA ASP A 215 -11.86 -9.03 6.87
C ASP A 215 -12.60 -8.71 5.56
N GLY A 216 -13.60 -9.51 5.20
CA GLY A 216 -14.44 -9.31 4.02
C GLY A 216 -14.30 -10.34 2.89
N GLY A 217 -13.48 -11.38 3.05
CA GLY A 217 -13.42 -12.51 2.10
C GLY A 217 -14.73 -13.31 2.07
N ARG A 218 -15.64 -12.97 1.16
CA ARG A 218 -16.82 -13.81 0.84
C ARG A 218 -16.37 -15.10 0.15
N GLY A 219 -16.33 -16.20 0.91
CA GLY A 219 -16.21 -17.57 0.38
C GLY A 219 -14.90 -18.28 0.75
N GLN A 220 -15.04 -19.54 1.20
CA GLN A 220 -14.02 -20.50 1.69
C GLN A 220 -12.71 -19.90 2.22
N GLU A 221 -12.51 -20.00 3.53
CA GLU A 221 -11.23 -19.73 4.19
C GLU A 221 -10.06 -20.40 3.42
N PRO A 222 -9.09 -19.63 2.91
CA PRO A 222 -7.95 -20.23 2.25
C PRO A 222 -7.15 -21.03 3.28
N LYS A 223 -7.09 -22.34 3.12
CA LYS A 223 -6.34 -23.22 4.03
C LYS A 223 -4.82 -23.01 3.86
N GLY A 224 -4.12 -23.10 4.98
CA GLY A 224 -2.65 -23.04 5.05
C GLY A 224 -2.09 -21.63 4.85
N LEU A 225 -1.09 -21.46 3.99
CA LEU A 225 -0.31 -20.22 3.87
C LEU A 225 -0.80 -19.26 2.77
N TYR A 226 -1.95 -19.53 2.13
CA TYR A 226 -2.37 -18.75 0.96
C TYR A 226 -2.95 -17.38 1.32
N ARG A 227 -3.67 -17.27 2.44
CA ARG A 227 -4.20 -16.02 2.99
C ARG A 227 -4.05 -16.07 4.50
N VAL A 228 -3.19 -15.21 5.03
CA VAL A 228 -2.75 -15.21 6.43
C VAL A 228 -2.69 -13.77 6.93
N HIS A 229 -2.88 -13.58 8.24
CA HIS A 229 -2.89 -12.24 8.83
C HIS A 229 -1.51 -11.61 8.94
N GLN A 230 -0.45 -12.42 8.95
CA GLN A 230 0.93 -11.98 8.99
C GLN A 230 1.74 -12.80 8.00
N PHE A 231 2.53 -12.13 7.15
CA PHE A 231 3.48 -12.79 6.25
C PHE A 231 4.71 -11.92 5.99
N SER A 232 5.81 -12.56 5.66
CA SER A 232 7.06 -11.90 5.26
C SER A 232 6.99 -11.42 3.81
N LYS A 233 7.46 -10.20 3.53
CA LYS A 233 7.56 -9.73 2.15
C LYS A 233 8.83 -8.92 1.91
N VAL A 234 9.50 -9.23 0.80
CA VAL A 234 10.51 -8.37 0.20
C VAL A 234 9.85 -7.49 -0.88
N GLU A 235 9.99 -6.19 -0.71
CA GLU A 235 9.37 -5.17 -1.54
C GLU A 235 10.40 -4.41 -2.36
N LEU A 236 10.12 -4.25 -3.65
CA LEU A 236 10.85 -3.38 -4.56
C LEU A 236 10.08 -2.07 -4.64
N PHE A 237 10.73 -0.96 -4.34
CA PHE A 237 10.13 0.37 -4.32
C PHE A 237 11.02 1.34 -5.10
N ALA A 238 10.43 2.20 -5.91
CA ALA A 238 11.17 3.19 -6.66
C ALA A 238 10.46 4.54 -6.69
N VAL A 239 11.23 5.61 -6.48
CA VAL A 239 10.79 6.98 -6.74
C VAL A 239 11.49 7.46 -8.00
N THR A 240 10.71 7.98 -8.96
CA THR A 240 11.19 8.27 -10.32
C THR A 240 10.62 9.59 -10.82
N THR A 241 11.17 10.11 -11.92
CA THR A 241 10.46 11.14 -12.69
C THR A 241 9.27 10.50 -13.44
N PRO A 242 8.21 11.27 -13.79
CA PRO A 242 7.09 10.75 -14.56
C PRO A 242 7.48 10.12 -15.91
N GLU A 243 8.57 10.59 -16.51
CA GLU A 243 9.11 10.09 -17.77
C GLU A 243 9.81 8.72 -17.60
N GLN A 244 10.38 8.44 -16.43
CA GLN A 244 11.08 7.18 -16.11
C GLN A 244 10.15 6.08 -15.58
N SER A 245 8.93 6.43 -15.16
CA SER A 245 8.13 5.55 -14.30
C SER A 245 7.64 4.27 -14.99
N GLU A 246 7.32 4.32 -16.28
CA GLU A 246 6.95 3.11 -17.05
C GLU A 246 8.14 2.18 -17.27
N GLU A 247 9.32 2.71 -17.57
CA GLU A 247 10.53 1.90 -17.73
C GLU A 247 10.90 1.20 -16.40
N MET A 248 10.79 1.93 -15.28
CA MET A 248 11.00 1.36 -13.95
C MET A 248 9.99 0.25 -13.61
N MET A 249 8.72 0.42 -14.00
CA MET A 249 7.70 -0.62 -13.81
C MET A 249 8.08 -1.91 -14.55
N GLU A 250 8.54 -1.80 -15.80
CA GLU A 250 9.01 -2.95 -16.58
C GLU A 250 10.30 -3.55 -16.00
N GLU A 251 11.23 -2.73 -15.49
CA GLU A 251 12.43 -3.21 -14.80
C GLU A 251 12.07 -4.06 -13.57
N ILE A 252 11.17 -3.57 -12.72
CA ILE A 252 10.68 -4.31 -11.55
C ILE A 252 10.02 -5.63 -11.96
N ARG A 253 9.17 -5.61 -13.01
CA ARG A 253 8.56 -6.82 -13.57
C ARG A 253 9.61 -7.85 -13.97
N MET A 254 10.62 -7.43 -14.73
CA MET A 254 11.69 -8.31 -15.21
C MET A 254 12.50 -8.92 -14.06
N ILE A 255 12.79 -8.15 -13.01
CA ILE A 255 13.49 -8.65 -11.82
C ILE A 255 12.66 -9.74 -11.13
N GLN A 256 11.35 -9.54 -10.99
CA GLN A 256 10.45 -10.53 -10.40
C GLN A 256 10.38 -11.81 -11.26
N GLU A 257 10.24 -11.68 -12.57
CA GLU A 257 10.28 -12.83 -13.49
C GLU A 257 11.59 -13.61 -13.41
N GLU A 258 12.73 -12.92 -13.32
CA GLU A 258 14.05 -13.52 -13.16
C GLU A 258 14.13 -14.29 -11.83
N MET A 259 13.66 -13.69 -10.73
CA MET A 259 13.61 -14.35 -9.42
C MET A 259 12.82 -15.67 -9.47
N PHE A 260 11.62 -15.65 -10.06
CA PHE A 260 10.77 -16.84 -10.16
C PHE A 260 11.32 -17.89 -11.12
N THR A 261 11.98 -17.46 -12.21
CA THR A 261 12.64 -18.36 -13.15
C THR A 261 13.82 -19.08 -12.51
N GLU A 262 14.65 -18.36 -11.74
CA GLU A 262 15.80 -18.92 -11.01
C GLU A 262 15.37 -19.88 -9.89
N LEU A 263 14.21 -19.63 -9.27
CA LEU A 263 13.58 -20.56 -8.33
C LEU A 263 12.93 -21.79 -9.00
N GLY A 264 12.91 -21.83 -10.34
CA GLY A 264 12.33 -22.93 -11.11
C GLY A 264 10.80 -23.01 -11.05
N LEU A 265 10.13 -21.90 -10.76
CA LEU A 265 8.67 -21.86 -10.68
C LEU A 265 8.03 -21.75 -12.07
N CYS A 266 6.88 -22.41 -12.24
CA CYS A 266 5.99 -22.13 -13.37
C CYS A 266 5.07 -20.98 -12.99
N PHE A 267 5.06 -19.91 -13.78
CA PHE A 267 4.28 -18.70 -13.48
C PHE A 267 3.72 -18.05 -14.75
N ARG A 268 2.71 -17.20 -14.58
CA ARG A 268 2.18 -16.33 -15.64
C ARG A 268 2.10 -14.89 -15.16
N VAL A 269 2.25 -13.96 -16.10
CA VAL A 269 2.20 -12.51 -15.87
C VAL A 269 0.91 -11.97 -16.46
N LEU A 270 0.13 -11.23 -15.69
CA LEU A 270 -1.15 -10.66 -16.08
C LEU A 270 -1.10 -9.13 -16.05
N ASP A 271 -1.69 -8.50 -17.07
CA ASP A 271 -2.06 -7.09 -17.06
C ASP A 271 -3.47 -6.97 -16.48
N MET A 272 -3.57 -6.33 -15.31
CA MET A 272 -4.80 -6.34 -14.53
C MET A 272 -5.81 -5.33 -15.08
N PRO A 273 -7.09 -5.71 -15.15
CA PRO A 273 -8.13 -4.87 -15.69
C PRO A 273 -8.53 -3.76 -14.73
N THR A 274 -9.28 -2.77 -15.21
CA THR A 274 -9.60 -1.53 -14.48
C THR A 274 -10.29 -1.73 -13.14
N GLU A 275 -11.11 -2.77 -12.98
CA GLU A 275 -11.80 -3.06 -11.70
C GLU A 275 -10.86 -3.71 -10.65
N GLU A 276 -9.69 -4.19 -11.06
CA GLU A 276 -8.71 -4.89 -10.22
C GLU A 276 -7.45 -4.08 -9.90
N LEU A 277 -7.41 -2.80 -10.29
CA LEU A 277 -6.27 -1.91 -10.04
C LEU A 277 -6.12 -1.54 -8.56
N GLY A 278 -7.24 -1.42 -7.84
CA GLY A 278 -7.27 -0.81 -6.51
C GLY A 278 -7.24 0.73 -6.58
N ALA A 279 -7.18 1.39 -5.42
CA ALA A 279 -7.33 2.84 -5.33
C ALA A 279 -6.11 3.63 -5.87
N SER A 280 -4.89 3.14 -5.60
CA SER A 280 -3.66 3.91 -5.84
C SER A 280 -3.02 3.65 -7.21
N ALA A 281 -3.35 2.54 -7.87
CA ALA A 281 -2.63 2.09 -9.07
C ALA A 281 -3.15 2.75 -10.36
N TYR A 282 -2.23 3.34 -11.12
CA TYR A 282 -2.45 3.78 -12.50
C TYR A 282 -2.43 2.60 -13.49
N ARG A 283 -1.55 1.63 -13.24
CA ARG A 283 -1.44 0.35 -13.94
C ARG A 283 -0.88 -0.70 -12.99
N LYS A 284 -1.28 -1.96 -13.17
CA LYS A 284 -0.92 -3.06 -12.27
C LYS A 284 -0.64 -4.34 -13.06
N TYR A 285 0.42 -5.03 -12.64
CA TYR A 285 0.77 -6.34 -13.14
C TYR A 285 0.80 -7.34 -11.98
N ASP A 286 0.11 -8.46 -12.17
CA ASP A 286 0.12 -9.57 -11.21
C ASP A 286 0.91 -10.74 -11.79
N ILE A 287 1.64 -11.42 -10.91
CA ILE A 287 2.33 -12.66 -11.23
C ILE A 287 1.68 -13.77 -10.42
N GLU A 288 1.19 -14.77 -11.13
CA GLU A 288 0.61 -15.96 -10.53
C GLU A 288 1.52 -17.16 -10.75
N ALA A 289 1.80 -17.89 -9.68
CA ALA A 289 2.53 -19.15 -9.77
C ALA A 289 1.53 -20.31 -9.89
N TRP A 290 1.90 -21.33 -10.68
CA TRP A 290 1.17 -22.58 -10.73
C TRP A 290 1.39 -23.32 -9.41
N MET A 291 0.31 -23.66 -8.71
CA MET A 291 0.35 -24.39 -7.44
C MET A 291 -0.14 -25.83 -7.68
N PRO A 292 0.77 -26.81 -7.87
CA PRO A 292 0.39 -28.12 -8.42
C PRO A 292 -0.61 -28.88 -7.56
N GLY A 293 -0.43 -28.90 -6.23
CA GLY A 293 -1.37 -29.54 -5.31
C GLY A 293 -2.75 -28.87 -5.23
N ARG A 294 -2.85 -27.58 -5.62
CA ARG A 294 -4.14 -26.86 -5.73
C ARG A 294 -4.76 -26.99 -7.13
N LYS A 295 -4.01 -27.51 -8.11
CA LYS A 295 -4.39 -27.58 -9.53
C LYS A 295 -4.90 -26.24 -10.06
N ASN A 296 -4.33 -25.13 -9.59
CA ASN A 296 -4.72 -23.80 -10.01
C ASN A 296 -3.54 -22.81 -9.92
N TRP A 297 -3.68 -21.69 -10.63
CA TRP A 297 -2.83 -20.51 -10.47
C TRP A 297 -3.16 -19.81 -9.15
N GLY A 298 -2.14 -19.20 -8.53
CA GLY A 298 -2.32 -18.37 -7.36
C GLY A 298 -1.40 -17.16 -7.40
N GLU A 299 -1.93 -15.99 -7.02
CA GLU A 299 -1.18 -14.74 -6.94
C GLU A 299 -0.02 -14.89 -5.95
N VAL A 300 1.21 -14.63 -6.41
CA VAL A 300 2.41 -14.65 -5.56
C VAL A 300 3.09 -13.29 -5.45
N LYS A 301 2.87 -12.41 -6.43
CA LYS A 301 3.38 -11.04 -6.37
C LYS A 301 2.48 -10.11 -7.18
N ARG A 302 2.36 -8.89 -6.68
CA ARG A 302 1.82 -7.75 -7.40
C ARG A 302 2.85 -6.63 -7.44
N HIS A 303 2.81 -5.85 -8.50
CA HIS A 303 3.45 -4.55 -8.55
C HIS A 303 2.62 -3.60 -9.39
N TRP A 304 2.72 -2.32 -9.06
CA TRP A 304 1.93 -1.29 -9.70
C TRP A 304 2.73 0.00 -9.85
N LEU A 305 2.24 0.82 -10.76
CA LEU A 305 2.69 2.18 -10.95
C LEU A 305 1.66 3.12 -10.31
N SER A 306 2.08 3.99 -9.38
CA SER A 306 1.15 4.90 -8.69
C SER A 306 0.91 6.22 -9.43
N SER A 307 1.80 6.71 -10.29
CA SER A 307 1.46 7.87 -11.13
C SER A 307 2.36 8.01 -12.35
N LYS A 308 1.83 8.67 -13.36
CA LYS A 308 2.58 9.20 -14.51
C LYS A 308 2.37 10.71 -14.67
N ASN A 309 1.69 11.35 -13.73
CA ASN A 309 1.20 12.71 -13.89
C ASN A 309 1.97 13.68 -13.00
N LYS A 310 2.53 14.76 -13.58
CA LYS A 310 3.28 15.80 -12.85
C LYS A 310 2.47 16.55 -11.78
N TYR A 311 1.16 16.35 -11.75
CA TYR A 311 0.20 17.15 -10.98
C TYR A 311 -0.63 16.33 -9.99
N ILE A 312 -0.60 14.99 -10.08
CA ILE A 312 -1.40 14.09 -9.23
C ILE A 312 -0.48 12.94 -8.85
N ASP A 313 0.07 12.98 -7.64
CA ASP A 313 0.81 11.86 -7.06
C ASP A 313 -0.09 11.18 -6.02
N TYR A 314 -0.29 9.87 -6.17
CA TYR A 314 -1.13 9.06 -5.28
C TYR A 314 -0.33 8.38 -4.17
N SER A 315 1.00 8.60 -4.13
CA SER A 315 1.84 8.17 -3.01
C SER A 315 2.75 9.31 -2.57
N ILE A 316 2.45 9.81 -1.36
CA ILE A 316 3.21 10.72 -0.48
C ILE A 316 4.03 11.85 -1.15
#